data_AF-A0A2G4HGX4-F1
#
_entry.id   AF-A0A2G4HGX4-F1
#
_cell.length_a   1.000
_cell.length_b   1.000
_cell.length_c   1.000
_cell.angle_alpha   90.00
_cell.angle_beta   90.00
_cell.angle_gamma   90.00
#
_symmetry.space_group_name_H-M   'P 1'
#
loop_
_entity.id
_entity.type
_entity.pdbx_description
1 polymer ?
#
loop_
_entity_poly.entity_id
_entity_poly.type
_entity_poly.pdbx_seq_one_letter_code
_entity_poly.pdbx_strand_id
1 'polypeptide(L)'
;MNDASAGLGVLRRETFMRGAVPRGEAPRLLDMPERTARRYVADFIKQGLIISESSLAPLAINFSSASVGYVFPRLYPEGVELNAP
;
A
#
# COMPACT_ATOMS: atom_id res chain seq x y z
N MET A 1 -18.83 -1.87 10.62
CA MET A 1 -18.54 -2.56 9.34
C MET A 1 -17.03 -2.48 9.13
N ASN A 2 -16.38 -3.58 8.75
CA ASN A 2 -14.94 -3.76 8.80
C ASN A 2 -14.26 -3.16 7.54
N ASP A 3 -14.26 -1.83 7.38
CA ASP A 3 -13.86 -1.17 6.11
C ASP A 3 -12.36 -0.98 5.92
N ALA A 4 -11.53 -1.64 6.73
CA ALA A 4 -10.07 -1.62 6.57
C ALA A 4 -9.65 -2.11 5.17
N SER A 5 -10.27 -3.19 4.69
CA SER A 5 -9.96 -3.78 3.38
C SER A 5 -10.40 -2.89 2.22
N ALA A 6 -11.60 -2.28 2.32
CA ALA A 6 -12.08 -1.31 1.33
C ALA A 6 -11.19 -0.07 1.26
N GLY A 7 -10.81 0.49 2.42
CA GLY A 7 -9.91 1.63 2.52
C GLY A 7 -8.53 1.35 1.92
N LEU A 8 -7.97 0.16 2.16
CA LEU A 8 -6.72 -0.26 1.53
C LEU A 8 -6.84 -0.32 0.00
N GLY A 9 -7.94 -0.86 -0.51
CA GLY A 9 -8.20 -0.97 -1.95
C GLY A 9 -8.14 0.40 -2.63
N VAL A 10 -8.75 1.42 -2.02
CA VAL A 10 -8.70 2.79 -2.53
C VAL A 10 -7.27 3.33 -2.53
N LEU A 11 -6.54 3.24 -1.42
CA LEU A 11 -5.17 3.76 -1.35
C LEU A 11 -4.22 3.06 -2.32
N ARG A 12 -4.29 1.73 -2.45
CA ARG A 12 -3.47 1.00 -3.42
C ARG A 12 -3.81 1.38 -4.86
N ARG A 13 -5.09 1.55 -5.19
CA ARG A 13 -5.50 2.03 -6.51
C ARG A 13 -4.94 3.42 -6.79
N GLU A 14 -5.11 4.36 -5.87
CA GLU A 14 -4.66 5.74 -6.05
C GLU A 14 -3.13 5.84 -6.16
N THR A 15 -2.40 5.14 -5.28
CA THR A 15 -0.92 5.10 -5.34
C THR A 15 -0.42 4.35 -6.58
N PHE A 16 -1.11 3.31 -7.05
CA PHE A 16 -0.75 2.64 -8.30
C PHE A 16 -0.95 3.55 -9.52
N MET A 17 -2.07 4.27 -9.59
CA MET A 17 -2.38 5.14 -10.73
C MET A 17 -1.55 6.43 -10.74
N ARG A 18 -1.24 7.00 -9.57
CA ARG A 18 -0.53 8.27 -9.42
C ARG A 18 0.96 8.10 -9.11
N GLY A 19 1.43 6.87 -8.91
CA GLY A 19 2.77 6.54 -8.41
C GLY A 19 2.94 6.80 -6.90
N ALA A 20 2.52 7.97 -6.43
CA ALA A 20 2.51 8.34 -5.02
C ALA A 20 1.39 9.34 -4.71
N VAL A 21 0.97 9.37 -3.44
CA VAL A 21 -0.10 10.27 -2.95
C VAL A 21 0.37 10.96 -1.68
N PRO A 22 0.22 12.29 -1.54
CA PRO A 22 0.46 12.98 -0.28
C PRO A 22 -0.29 12.34 0.89
N ARG A 23 0.41 12.09 2.01
CA ARG A 23 -0.18 11.45 3.19
C ARG A 23 -1.38 12.23 3.75
N GLY A 24 -1.40 13.55 3.59
CA GLY A 24 -2.51 14.42 3.99
C GLY A 24 -3.80 14.22 3.16
N GLU A 25 -3.73 13.61 1.97
CA GLU A 25 -4.92 13.27 1.18
C GLU A 25 -5.64 12.01 1.68
N ALA A 26 -5.00 11.20 2.54
CA ALA A 26 -5.56 9.92 2.98
C ALA A 26 -6.96 10.01 3.61
N PRO A 27 -7.30 11.01 4.47
CA PRO A 27 -8.66 11.14 5.01
C PRO A 27 -9.71 11.33 3.93
N ARG A 28 -9.39 12.13 2.90
CA ARG A 28 -10.28 12.39 1.76
C ARG A 28 -10.46 11.15 0.89
N LEU A 29 -9.36 10.43 0.62
CA LEU A 29 -9.41 9.22 -0.21
C LEU A 29 -10.13 8.07 0.49
N LEU A 30 -9.92 7.92 1.81
CA LEU A 30 -10.57 6.88 2.60
C LEU A 30 -12.02 7.21 2.97
N ASP A 31 -12.46 8.45 2.73
CA ASP A 31 -13.74 8.99 3.21
C ASP A 31 -13.92 8.78 4.73
N MET A 32 -12.88 9.16 5.49
CA MET A 32 -12.81 8.93 6.93
C MET A 32 -12.35 10.18 7.69
N PRO A 33 -12.77 10.36 8.95
CA PRO A 33 -12.19 11.36 9.82
C PRO A 33 -10.68 11.21 9.96
N GLU A 34 -9.96 12.33 10.06
CA GLU A 34 -8.49 12.37 10.02
C GLU A 34 -7.82 11.40 11.01
N ARG A 35 -8.31 11.34 12.25
CA ARG A 35 -7.78 10.43 13.29
C ARG A 35 -7.91 8.96 12.88
N THR A 36 -9.04 8.59 12.28
CA THR A 36 -9.33 7.22 11.85
C THR A 36 -8.50 6.86 10.62
N ALA A 37 -8.45 7.76 9.62
CA ALA A 37 -7.61 7.60 8.44
C ALA A 37 -6.12 7.46 8.78
N ARG A 38 -5.60 8.29 9.68
CA ARG A 38 -4.21 8.19 10.15
C ARG A 38 -3.89 6.86 10.81
N ARG A 39 -4.82 6.32 11.62
CA ARG A 39 -4.67 5.01 12.25
C ARG A 39 -4.58 3.90 11.19
N TYR A 40 -5.52 3.87 10.24
CA TYR A 40 -5.51 2.88 9.17
C TYR A 40 -4.26 2.96 8.29
N VAL A 41 -3.82 4.17 7.92
CA VAL A 41 -2.57 4.35 7.17
C VAL A 41 -1.38 3.78 7.95
N ALA A 42 -1.29 4.04 9.25
CA ALA A 42 -0.22 3.46 10.08
C ALA A 42 -0.28 1.92 10.12
N ASP A 43 -1.48 1.35 10.25
CA ASP A 43 -1.70 -0.09 10.24
C ASP A 43 -1.31 -0.72 8.89
N PHE A 44 -1.67 -0.09 7.76
CA PHE A 44 -1.31 -0.57 6.43
C PHE A 44 0.18 -0.49 6.14
N ILE A 45 0.86 0.57 6.61
CA ILE A 45 2.32 0.68 6.54
C ILE A 45 2.96 -0.45 7.36
N LYS A 46 2.48 -0.68 8.59
CA LYS A 46 2.98 -1.76 9.46
C LYS A 46 2.81 -3.14 8.84
N GLN A 47 1.73 -3.35 8.08
CA GLN A 47 1.47 -4.59 7.34
C GLN A 47 2.24 -4.68 6.00
N GLY A 48 2.99 -3.65 5.61
CA GLY A 48 3.74 -3.62 4.36
C GLY A 48 2.85 -3.57 3.12
N LEU A 49 1.62 -3.06 3.23
CA LEU A 49 0.68 -2.99 2.11
C LEU A 49 0.84 -1.71 1.27
N ILE A 50 1.35 -0.67 1.93
CA ILE A 50 1.80 0.62 1.38
C ILE A 50 3.07 1.03 2.12
N ILE A 51 3.86 1.94 1.56
CA ILE A 51 5.10 2.45 2.16
C ILE A 51 5.13 3.97 2.20
N SER A 52 5.97 4.51 3.08
CA SER A 52 6.23 5.94 3.27
C SER A 52 7.60 6.10 3.93
N GLU A 53 8.50 6.87 3.31
CA GLU A 53 9.88 7.07 3.79
C GLU A 53 9.95 7.84 5.13
N SER A 54 8.94 8.65 5.42
CA SER A 54 8.87 9.42 6.67
C SER A 54 7.42 9.80 7.00
N SER A 55 7.23 10.55 8.10
CA SER A 55 5.93 11.12 8.47
C SER A 55 5.43 12.17 7.48
N LEU A 56 6.34 12.83 6.76
CA LEU A 56 6.05 13.88 5.78
C LEU A 56 6.08 13.35 4.33
N ALA A 57 6.63 12.15 4.12
CA ALA A 57 6.74 11.57 2.79
C ALA A 57 5.35 11.16 2.23
N PRO A 58 5.21 11.13 0.89
CA PRO A 58 4.06 10.54 0.23
C PRO A 58 3.90 9.05 0.53
N LEU A 59 2.66 8.57 0.42
CA LEU A 59 2.33 7.15 0.40
C LEU A 59 2.58 6.59 -1.01
N ALA A 60 3.20 5.42 -1.09
CA ALA A 60 3.36 4.67 -2.33
C ALA A 60 2.87 3.22 -2.16
N ILE A 61 2.53 2.58 -3.28
CA ILE A 61 2.14 1.17 -3.28
C ILE A 61 3.35 0.31 -2.93
N ASN A 62 3.12 -0.75 -2.15
CA ASN A 62 4.13 -1.76 -1.89
C ASN A 62 3.74 -3.11 -2.50
N PHE A 63 4.72 -3.75 -3.12
CA PHE A 63 4.66 -5.14 -3.56
C PHE A 63 5.73 -5.91 -2.79
N SER A 64 5.34 -6.49 -1.67
CA SER A 64 6.26 -7.34 -0.90
C SER A 64 6.64 -8.58 -1.71
N SER A 65 7.82 -9.15 -1.44
CA SER A 65 8.30 -10.39 -2.05
C SER A 65 7.28 -11.53 -1.95
N ALA A 66 6.55 -11.62 -0.84
CA ALA A 66 5.48 -12.61 -0.64
C ALA A 66 4.28 -12.42 -1.59
N SER A 67 4.03 -11.19 -2.06
CA SER A 67 2.89 -10.88 -2.94
C SER A 67 3.26 -10.76 -4.41
N VAL A 68 4.54 -10.56 -4.73
CA VAL A 68 4.97 -10.20 -6.09
C VAL A 68 4.67 -11.30 -7.10
N GLY A 69 4.84 -12.58 -6.73
CA GLY A 69 4.55 -13.72 -7.62
C GLY A 69 3.06 -13.94 -7.87
N TYR A 70 2.20 -13.47 -6.95
CA TYR A 70 0.75 -13.50 -7.13
C TYR A 70 0.26 -12.37 -8.05
N VAL A 71 0.77 -11.15 -7.82
CA VAL A 71 0.36 -9.98 -8.61
C VAL A 71 0.93 -10.01 -10.02
N PHE A 72 2.16 -10.53 -10.19
CA PHE A 72 2.86 -10.61 -11.46
C PHE A 72 3.19 -12.08 -11.77
N PRO A 73 2.25 -12.85 -12.32
CA PRO A 73 2.51 -14.23 -12.69
C PRO A 73 3.61 -14.28 -13.76
N ARG A 74 4.60 -15.17 -13.55
CA ARG A 74 5.80 -15.29 -14.41
C ARG A 74 6.65 -14.02 -14.47
N LEU A 75 6.72 -13.26 -13.37
CA LEU A 75 7.61 -12.11 -13.26
C LEU A 75 9.08 -12.49 -13.46
N TYR A 76 9.47 -13.68 -13.03
CA TYR A 76 10.81 -14.22 -13.17
C TYR A 76 10.86 -15.22 -14.33
N PRO A 77 11.92 -15.17 -15.17
CA PRO A 77 12.18 -16.22 -16.15
C PRO A 77 12.34 -17.58 -15.48
N GLU A 78 12.08 -18.66 -16.21
CA GLU A 78 12.30 -20.01 -15.71
C GLU A 78 13.75 -20.19 -15.23
N GLY A 79 13.92 -20.67 -14.00
CA GLY A 79 15.22 -20.87 -13.35
C GLY A 79 15.70 -19.72 -12.45
N VAL A 80 14.92 -18.64 -12.29
CA VAL A 80 15.22 -17.56 -11.33
C VAL A 80 14.23 -17.65 -10.15
N GLU A 81 14.67 -18.21 -9.02
CA GLU A 81 13.89 -18.18 -7.77
C GLU A 81 14.18 -16.91 -6.96
N LEU A 82 13.12 -16.40 -6.31
CA LEU A 82 13.23 -15.37 -5.29
C LEU A 82 13.93 -15.96 -4.06
N ASN A 83 15.24 -15.75 -3.96
CA ASN A 83 15.94 -15.94 -2.70
C ASN A 83 15.57 -14.78 -1.78
N ALA A 84 14.56 -14.99 -0.92
CA ALA A 84 14.28 -14.08 0.18
C ALA A 84 15.51 -14.05 1.13
N PRO A 85 15.97 -12.87 1.57
CA PRO A 85 17.07 -12.76 2.53
C PRO A 85 16.68 -13.32 3.91
#